data_AF-L1Q566-F1
#
_entry.id   AF-L1Q566-F1
#
_cell.length_a   1.000
_cell.length_b   1.000
_cell.length_c   1.000
_cell.angle_alpha   90.00
_cell.angle_beta   90.00
_cell.angle_gamma   90.00
#
_symmetry.space_group_name_H-M   'P 1'
#
loop_
_entity.id
_entity.type
_entity.pdbx_description
1 polymer ?
#
loop_
_entity_poly.entity_id
_entity_poly.type
_entity_poly.pdbx_seq_one_letter_code
_entity_poly.pdbx_strand_id
1 'polypeptide(L)'
;MQWVNGDNKNTKKKKQFSVGYILLILIIVVVIVRAVGIVNNYRERGGLAYVQLLNYSMPIVETQIYDESAYRENTVDLKRVLVEALGLNNITTYGIIGNEIAYFKNPLKETVTVSNNTNSRFNIFTPYEVKEESIVRMTDEDIAELNSVSAAYDPSLKKTLDPNNVEVLIYHTHTHEGYIDVGADSSEEDFTVVGVGNVLAQELQEGYGISVIHDKTIHDIAPYADSYFRSQVTVESYLEQFPNLKLIIDLHRDGGPDKDRTTTEINGQSLARVEFVTSQTSPYYNEMMETVNSLITIADTLFPTFLRDEKLMEYPSGSNDFNQNLSPACILTEFGADKNTAQESKLSAKYLARIIAEYLNR
;
A
#
# COMPACT_ATOMS: atom_id res chain seq x y z
N MET A 1 -72.93 19.96 -87.55
CA MET A 1 -73.55 19.37 -86.34
C MET A 1 -72.42 18.77 -85.51
N GLN A 2 -72.00 19.48 -84.46
CA GLN A 2 -72.31 19.16 -83.06
C GLN A 2 -71.60 17.87 -82.61
N TRP A 3 -70.51 18.01 -81.84
CA TRP A 3 -70.46 17.82 -80.37
C TRP A 3 -70.59 16.32 -80.00
N VAL A 4 -69.87 15.69 -79.07
CA VAL A 4 -68.92 16.02 -78.01
C VAL A 4 -68.50 14.66 -77.41
N ASN A 5 -67.26 14.51 -76.94
CA ASN A 5 -66.91 13.89 -75.64
C ASN A 5 -65.41 13.61 -75.57
N GLY A 6 -64.66 14.60 -75.07
CA GLY A 6 -63.36 14.36 -74.45
C GLY A 6 -63.60 13.85 -73.03
N ASP A 7 -63.20 12.61 -72.77
CA ASP A 7 -63.15 12.04 -71.43
C ASP A 7 -62.04 12.70 -70.62
N ASN A 8 -62.39 13.78 -69.93
CA ASN A 8 -61.57 14.42 -68.93
C ASN A 8 -61.58 13.56 -67.65
N LYS A 9 -60.63 12.62 -67.52
CA LYS A 9 -60.41 11.84 -66.29
C LYS A 9 -59.93 12.78 -65.17
N ASN A 10 -60.90 13.30 -64.45
CA ASN A 10 -60.72 14.11 -63.25
C ASN A 10 -60.18 13.20 -62.12
N THR A 11 -58.85 13.09 -62.03
CA THR A 11 -58.18 12.38 -60.94
C THR A 11 -58.31 13.19 -59.65
N LYS A 12 -59.37 12.95 -58.88
CA LYS A 12 -59.42 13.36 -57.47
C LYS A 12 -58.28 12.65 -56.74
N LYS A 13 -57.14 13.34 -56.53
CA LYS A 13 -56.12 12.92 -55.56
C LYS A 13 -56.81 12.78 -54.19
N LYS A 14 -57.12 11.55 -53.77
CA LYS A 14 -57.46 11.27 -52.37
C LYS A 14 -56.23 11.68 -51.54
N LYS A 15 -56.37 12.69 -50.68
CA LYS A 15 -55.36 13.02 -49.66
C LYS A 15 -55.17 11.78 -48.79
N GLN A 16 -54.13 10.99 -49.03
CA GLN A 16 -53.69 9.97 -48.07
C GLN A 16 -53.09 10.72 -46.88
N PHE A 17 -53.71 10.61 -45.71
CA PHE A 17 -53.11 11.07 -44.46
C PHE A 17 -51.79 10.31 -44.25
N SER A 18 -50.70 11.03 -44.02
CA SER A 18 -49.41 10.38 -43.76
C SER A 18 -49.50 9.64 -42.42
N VAL A 19 -49.02 8.40 -42.39
CA VAL A 19 -48.93 7.59 -41.17
C VAL A 19 -48.13 8.33 -40.08
N GLY A 20 -47.17 9.18 -40.48
CA GLY A 20 -46.41 10.03 -39.57
C GLY A 20 -47.27 11.02 -38.78
N TYR A 21 -48.30 11.63 -39.39
CA TYR A 21 -49.21 12.53 -38.65
C TYR A 21 -50.03 11.78 -37.61
N ILE A 22 -50.45 10.55 -37.90
CA ILE A 22 -51.19 9.70 -36.95
C ILE A 22 -50.32 9.37 -35.74
N LEU A 23 -49.05 9.02 -35.99
CA LEU A 23 -48.08 8.69 -34.95
C LEU A 23 -47.73 9.90 -34.07
N LEU A 24 -47.61 11.07 -34.68
CA LEU A 24 -47.35 12.33 -33.98
C LEU A 24 -48.54 12.74 -33.09
N ILE A 25 -49.77 12.61 -33.60
CA ILE A 25 -50.98 12.83 -32.79
C ILE A 25 -51.03 11.86 -31.61
N LEU A 26 -50.68 10.58 -31.81
CA LEU A 26 -50.68 9.59 -30.74
C LEU A 26 -49.67 9.94 -29.63
N ILE A 27 -48.46 10.39 -29.99
CA ILE A 27 -47.45 10.87 -29.03
C ILE A 27 -47.98 12.08 -28.25
N ILE A 28 -48.59 13.05 -28.94
CA ILE A 28 -49.17 14.24 -28.30
C ILE A 28 -50.27 13.83 -27.31
N VAL A 29 -51.14 12.89 -27.68
CA VAL A 29 -52.20 12.40 -26.80
C VAL A 29 -51.62 11.76 -25.54
N VAL A 30 -50.56 10.93 -25.67
CA VAL A 30 -49.89 10.31 -24.50
C VAL A 30 -49.29 11.37 -23.57
N VAL A 31 -48.62 12.39 -24.13
CA VAL A 31 -48.04 13.49 -23.33
C VAL A 31 -49.13 14.29 -22.63
N ILE A 32 -50.24 14.59 -23.30
CA ILE A 32 -51.39 15.30 -22.70
C ILE A 32 -51.99 14.50 -21.55
N VAL A 33 -52.21 13.19 -21.75
CA VAL A 33 -52.76 12.32 -20.68
C VAL A 33 -51.84 12.30 -19.46
N ARG A 34 -50.52 12.21 -19.66
CA ARG A 34 -49.53 12.28 -18.58
C ARG A 34 -49.53 13.64 -17.89
N ALA A 35 -49.55 14.73 -18.64
CA ALA A 35 -49.59 16.09 -18.11
C ALA A 35 -50.85 16.31 -17.24
N VAL A 36 -52.01 15.84 -17.68
CA VAL A 36 -53.26 15.90 -16.90
C VAL A 36 -53.15 15.06 -15.62
N GLY A 37 -52.56 13.86 -15.70
CA GLY A 37 -52.33 13.02 -14.52
C GLY A 37 -51.42 13.68 -13.47
N ILE A 38 -50.36 14.35 -13.93
CA ILE A 38 -49.41 15.09 -13.09
C ILE A 38 -50.12 16.27 -12.42
N VAL A 39 -50.83 17.10 -13.19
CA VAL A 39 -51.58 18.25 -12.66
C VAL A 39 -52.61 17.82 -11.61
N ASN A 40 -53.32 16.71 -11.83
CA ASN A 40 -54.30 16.17 -10.87
C ASN A 40 -53.68 15.65 -9.57
N ASN A 41 -52.41 15.25 -9.58
CA ASN A 41 -51.70 14.76 -8.38
C ASN A 41 -51.22 15.91 -7.49
N TYR A 42 -51.08 17.12 -8.01
CA TYR A 42 -50.77 18.30 -7.22
C TYR A 42 -52.04 18.81 -6.52
N ARG A 43 -52.09 18.70 -5.19
CA ARG A 43 -53.25 19.10 -4.35
C ARG A 43 -53.23 20.57 -3.93
N GLU A 44 -52.57 21.44 -4.70
CA GLU A 44 -52.48 22.86 -4.36
C GLU A 44 -53.60 23.67 -5.03
N ARG A 45 -54.17 24.64 -4.30
CA ARG A 45 -55.29 25.48 -4.76
C ARG A 45 -54.89 26.59 -5.76
N GLY A 46 -53.65 26.57 -6.26
CA GLY A 46 -53.11 27.62 -7.13
C GLY A 46 -53.10 27.22 -8.61
N GLY A 47 -53.92 27.89 -9.43
CA GLY A 47 -54.01 27.64 -10.88
C GLY A 47 -52.89 28.23 -11.74
N LEU A 48 -51.65 28.38 -11.25
CA LEU A 48 -50.57 29.08 -11.99
C LEU A 48 -50.27 28.43 -13.35
N ALA A 49 -50.11 27.10 -13.41
CA ALA A 49 -49.93 26.39 -14.69
C ALA A 49 -51.11 26.60 -15.65
N TYR A 50 -52.34 26.73 -15.13
CA TYR A 50 -53.54 27.02 -15.93
C TYR A 50 -53.57 28.47 -16.43
N VAL A 51 -53.21 29.44 -15.57
CA VAL A 51 -53.08 30.87 -15.93
C VAL A 51 -51.99 31.06 -16.98
N GLN A 52 -50.84 30.38 -16.86
CA GLN A 52 -49.78 30.40 -17.86
C GLN A 52 -50.23 29.82 -19.21
N LEU A 53 -51.01 28.73 -19.20
CA LEU A 53 -51.59 28.15 -20.42
C LEU A 53 -52.59 29.13 -21.08
N LEU A 54 -53.44 29.77 -20.29
CA LEU A 54 -54.36 30.80 -20.75
C LEU A 54 -53.62 31.98 -21.36
N ASN A 55 -52.62 32.54 -20.67
CA ASN A 55 -51.81 33.66 -21.18
C ASN A 55 -51.13 33.30 -22.51
N TYR A 56 -50.61 32.08 -22.64
CA TYR A 56 -49.99 31.63 -23.89
C TYR A 56 -51.00 31.51 -25.05
N SER A 57 -52.24 31.12 -24.76
CA SER A 57 -53.31 31.01 -25.77
C SER A 57 -54.00 32.33 -26.09
N MET A 58 -54.01 33.29 -25.15
CA MET A 58 -54.73 34.56 -25.23
C MET A 58 -53.91 35.73 -24.68
N PRO A 59 -52.88 36.20 -25.41
CA PRO A 59 -51.94 37.22 -24.91
C PRO A 59 -52.57 38.58 -24.58
N ILE A 60 -53.73 38.90 -25.15
CA ILE A 60 -54.45 40.18 -24.88
C ILE A 60 -54.96 40.26 -23.42
N VAL A 61 -55.21 39.12 -22.77
CA VAL A 61 -55.76 39.03 -21.40
C VAL A 61 -54.70 39.35 -20.32
N GLU A 62 -53.42 39.24 -20.67
CA GLU A 62 -52.28 39.43 -19.77
C GLU A 62 -52.26 40.83 -19.11
N THR A 63 -52.76 41.85 -19.80
CA THR A 63 -52.63 43.26 -19.41
C THR A 63 -53.60 43.74 -18.32
N GLN A 64 -54.60 42.94 -17.92
CA GLN A 64 -55.63 43.40 -16.98
C GLN A 64 -55.69 42.70 -15.61
N ILE A 65 -55.12 41.49 -15.43
CA ILE A 65 -55.36 40.66 -14.22
C ILE A 65 -54.13 39.86 -13.73
N TYR A 66 -52.93 40.02 -14.31
CA TYR A 66 -51.76 39.23 -13.87
C TYR A 66 -50.95 39.94 -12.77
N ASP A 67 -50.93 39.38 -11.56
CA ASP A 67 -50.05 39.80 -10.45
C ASP A 67 -49.10 38.63 -10.10
N GLU A 68 -47.83 38.79 -10.47
CA GLU A 68 -46.78 37.80 -10.24
C GLU A 68 -46.50 37.56 -8.75
N SER A 69 -46.84 38.54 -7.88
CA SER A 69 -46.64 38.44 -6.44
C SER A 69 -47.62 37.48 -5.75
N ALA A 70 -48.81 37.26 -6.34
CA ALA A 70 -49.86 36.38 -5.80
C ALA A 70 -49.56 34.88 -5.97
N TYR A 71 -48.55 34.52 -6.78
CA TYR A 71 -48.24 33.13 -7.13
C TYR A 71 -46.81 32.69 -6.73
N ARG A 72 -46.08 33.52 -5.97
CA ARG A 72 -44.69 33.22 -5.55
C ARG A 72 -44.55 31.96 -4.69
N GLU A 73 -45.62 31.53 -4.04
CA GLU A 73 -45.66 30.30 -3.22
C GLU A 73 -46.13 29.06 -4.00
N ASN A 74 -46.53 29.21 -5.28
CA ASN A 74 -47.07 28.10 -6.05
C ASN A 74 -45.95 27.22 -6.62
N THR A 75 -46.03 25.91 -6.35
CA THR A 75 -44.97 24.95 -6.68
C THR A 75 -45.09 24.33 -8.09
N VAL A 76 -46.21 24.59 -8.78
CA VAL A 76 -46.59 23.96 -10.06
C VAL A 76 -46.53 24.96 -11.23
N ASP A 77 -45.40 24.97 -11.93
CA ASP A 77 -45.15 25.73 -13.16
C ASP A 77 -45.41 24.84 -14.41
N LEU A 78 -45.93 25.42 -15.49
CA LEU A 78 -46.20 24.73 -16.76
C LEU A 78 -44.94 24.06 -17.32
N LYS A 79 -43.76 24.70 -17.18
CA LYS A 79 -42.48 24.11 -17.59
C LYS A 79 -42.19 22.80 -16.86
N ARG A 80 -42.42 22.77 -15.55
CA ARG A 80 -42.18 21.59 -14.71
C ARG A 80 -43.14 20.46 -15.07
N VAL A 81 -44.42 20.77 -15.27
CA VAL A 81 -45.44 19.81 -15.72
C VAL A 81 -45.06 19.19 -17.07
N LEU A 82 -44.54 19.99 -18.01
CA LEU A 82 -44.10 19.50 -19.32
C LEU A 82 -42.86 18.60 -19.21
N VAL A 83 -41.85 18.99 -18.42
CA VAL A 83 -40.63 18.18 -18.19
C VAL A 83 -40.98 16.85 -17.54
N GLU A 84 -41.90 16.85 -16.57
CA GLU A 84 -42.37 15.66 -15.88
C GLU A 84 -43.25 14.78 -16.80
N ALA A 85 -44.12 15.37 -17.62
CA ALA A 85 -44.95 14.64 -18.58
C ALA A 85 -44.13 13.94 -19.67
N LEU A 86 -43.02 14.55 -20.08
CA LEU A 86 -42.03 13.97 -21.00
C LEU A 86 -41.13 12.92 -20.32
N GLY A 87 -41.21 12.75 -19.01
CA GLY A 87 -40.38 11.80 -18.25
C GLY A 87 -38.92 12.22 -18.11
N LEU A 88 -38.63 13.51 -18.27
CA LEU A 88 -37.27 14.07 -18.21
C LEU A 88 -36.91 14.57 -16.81
N ASN A 89 -37.77 14.35 -15.82
CA ASN A 89 -37.57 14.77 -14.42
C ASN A 89 -36.29 14.20 -13.78
N ASN A 90 -35.84 13.02 -14.23
CA ASN A 90 -34.64 12.35 -13.72
C ASN A 90 -33.35 12.78 -14.43
N ILE A 91 -33.40 13.63 -15.46
CA ILE A 91 -32.21 14.19 -16.14
C ILE A 91 -31.73 15.43 -15.38
N THR A 92 -31.47 15.24 -14.08
CA THR A 92 -30.73 16.20 -13.28
C THR A 92 -29.40 15.56 -12.92
N THR A 93 -28.37 16.36 -12.64
CA THR A 93 -27.06 15.84 -12.21
C THR A 93 -27.21 14.85 -11.05
N TYR A 94 -28.10 15.14 -10.11
CA TYR A 94 -28.42 14.24 -9.00
C TYR A 94 -29.17 12.97 -9.45
N GLY A 95 -30.18 13.09 -10.33
CA GLY A 95 -30.93 11.94 -10.83
C GLY A 95 -30.08 10.97 -11.66
N ILE A 96 -29.09 11.49 -12.39
CA ILE A 96 -28.12 10.68 -13.13
C ILE A 96 -27.19 9.93 -12.17
N ILE A 97 -26.55 10.65 -11.24
CA ILE A 97 -25.63 10.04 -10.25
C ILE A 97 -26.38 9.07 -9.33
N GLY A 98 -27.61 9.39 -8.92
CA GLY A 98 -28.48 8.56 -8.10
C GLY A 98 -28.93 7.27 -8.77
N ASN A 99 -29.01 7.24 -10.10
CA ASN A 99 -29.34 6.03 -10.85
C ASN A 99 -28.10 5.15 -11.10
N GLU A 100 -26.92 5.75 -11.27
CA GLU A 100 -25.65 5.03 -11.49
C GLU A 100 -25.05 4.49 -10.20
N ILE A 101 -25.17 5.23 -9.10
CA ILE A 101 -24.58 4.88 -7.81
C ILE A 101 -25.70 4.65 -6.80
N ALA A 102 -25.89 3.38 -6.42
CA ALA A 102 -26.97 2.94 -5.53
C ALA A 102 -27.06 3.71 -4.20
N TYR A 103 -25.93 4.23 -3.71
CA TYR A 103 -25.85 5.06 -2.50
C TYR A 103 -26.66 6.36 -2.61
N PHE A 104 -26.69 7.00 -3.78
CA PHE A 104 -27.40 8.27 -4.01
C PHE A 104 -28.88 8.10 -4.42
N LYS A 105 -29.33 6.85 -4.60
CA LYS A 105 -30.68 6.50 -5.04
C LYS A 105 -31.77 6.86 -4.03
N ASN A 106 -31.43 6.83 -2.74
CA ASN A 106 -32.30 7.28 -1.66
C ASN A 106 -31.68 8.54 -1.03
N PRO A 107 -32.22 9.74 -1.25
CA PRO A 107 -31.81 10.88 -0.46
C PRO A 107 -32.13 10.55 1.00
N LEU A 108 -31.08 10.56 1.82
CA LEU A 108 -31.07 10.64 3.26
C LEU A 108 -32.41 11.16 3.80
N LYS A 109 -33.22 10.26 4.36
CA LYS A 109 -34.42 10.60 5.14
C LYS A 109 -34.06 11.19 6.51
N GLU A 110 -32.76 11.34 6.79
CA GLU A 110 -32.25 12.15 7.88
C GLU A 110 -31.97 13.56 7.38
N THR A 111 -32.82 14.46 7.86
CA THR A 111 -32.68 15.91 8.00
C THR A 111 -31.28 16.46 7.70
N VAL A 112 -30.96 16.68 6.42
CA VAL A 112 -29.89 17.62 6.05
C VAL A 112 -30.51 19.02 6.13
N THR A 113 -30.46 19.61 7.33
CA THR A 113 -30.64 21.05 7.49
C THR A 113 -29.45 21.72 6.82
N VAL A 114 -29.63 22.15 5.57
CA VAL A 114 -28.69 23.05 4.90
C VAL A 114 -28.75 24.40 5.61
N SER A 115 -27.99 24.53 6.69
CA SER A 115 -27.66 25.82 7.28
C SER A 115 -26.67 26.50 6.34
N ASN A 116 -26.98 27.73 5.92
CA ASN A 116 -26.14 28.58 5.05
C ASN A 116 -24.88 29.09 5.76
N ASN A 117 -24.21 28.23 6.53
CA ASN A 117 -22.90 28.52 7.11
C ASN A 117 -21.85 27.73 6.31
N THR A 118 -20.89 28.44 5.75
CA THR A 118 -19.94 28.01 4.72
C THR A 118 -18.90 27.00 5.22
N ASN A 119 -19.33 25.85 5.74
CA ASN A 119 -18.48 24.71 6.10
C ASN A 119 -19.28 23.41 6.23
N SER A 120 -20.19 23.12 5.30
CA SER A 120 -20.78 21.78 5.17
C SER A 120 -19.74 20.84 4.57
N ARG A 121 -18.79 20.39 5.39
CA ARG A 121 -17.98 19.22 5.09
C ARG A 121 -18.95 18.05 4.97
N PHE A 122 -18.90 17.35 3.84
CA PHE A 122 -19.55 16.08 3.69
C PHE A 122 -19.08 15.16 4.82
N ASN A 123 -19.94 14.88 5.81
CA ASN A 123 -19.71 13.86 6.85
C ASN A 123 -19.79 12.43 6.24
N ILE A 124 -19.29 12.24 5.02
CA ILE A 124 -19.37 10.99 4.26
C ILE A 124 -18.14 10.12 4.51
N PHE A 125 -17.05 10.71 5.00
CA PHE A 125 -15.83 9.99 5.36
C PHE A 125 -15.49 10.34 6.80
N THR A 126 -15.55 9.35 7.68
CA THR A 126 -14.71 9.39 8.88
C THR A 126 -13.27 9.30 8.39
N PRO A 127 -12.41 10.30 8.66
CA PRO A 127 -10.98 10.15 8.39
C PRO A 127 -10.52 8.82 8.99
N TYR A 128 -9.71 8.08 8.26
CA TYR A 128 -9.09 6.88 8.81
C TYR A 128 -8.17 7.34 9.95
N GLU A 129 -8.60 7.12 11.18
CA GLU A 129 -7.79 7.36 12.37
C GLU A 129 -6.98 6.09 12.64
N VAL A 130 -5.69 6.16 12.33
CA VAL A 130 -4.74 5.12 12.73
C VAL A 130 -4.69 5.12 14.25
N LYS A 131 -5.06 4.00 14.88
CA LYS A 131 -4.86 3.87 16.31
C LYS A 131 -3.36 3.77 16.56
N GLU A 132 -2.81 4.57 17.46
CA GLU A 132 -1.39 4.48 17.84
C GLU A 132 -1.02 3.04 18.23
N GLU A 133 -1.96 2.32 18.86
CA GLU A 133 -1.87 0.90 19.25
C GLU A 133 -1.70 -0.08 18.07
N SER A 134 -2.00 0.36 16.84
CA SER A 134 -1.92 -0.46 15.62
C SER A 134 -0.62 -0.25 14.84
N ILE A 135 0.25 0.65 15.30
CA ILE A 135 1.57 0.88 14.71
C ILE A 135 2.59 0.21 15.63
N VAL A 136 3.30 -0.79 15.11
CA VAL A 136 4.41 -1.40 15.83
C VAL A 136 5.54 -0.36 15.90
N ARG A 137 6.06 -0.11 17.11
CA ARG A 137 7.16 0.83 17.35
C ARG A 137 8.08 0.25 18.42
N MET A 138 9.37 0.54 18.30
CA MET A 138 10.31 0.20 19.36
C MET A 138 9.93 1.01 20.60
N THR A 139 10.03 0.39 21.77
CA THR A 139 9.79 1.11 23.02
C THR A 139 10.95 2.07 23.32
N ASP A 140 10.69 3.12 24.08
CA ASP A 140 11.75 4.05 24.50
C ASP A 140 12.83 3.32 25.31
N GLU A 141 12.43 2.30 26.08
CA GLU A 141 13.34 1.41 26.80
C GLU A 141 14.23 0.59 25.86
N ASP A 142 13.68 -0.03 24.81
CA ASP A 142 14.44 -0.81 23.82
C ASP A 142 15.47 0.06 23.11
N ILE A 143 15.07 1.27 22.71
CA ILE A 143 15.94 2.26 22.06
C ILE A 143 17.05 2.71 23.02
N ALA A 144 16.72 2.96 24.29
CA ALA A 144 17.71 3.34 25.29
C ALA A 144 18.73 2.21 25.53
N GLU A 145 18.29 0.96 25.56
CA GLU A 145 19.17 -0.20 25.68
C GLU A 145 20.09 -0.36 24.45
N LEU A 146 19.56 -0.19 23.24
CA LEU A 146 20.35 -0.22 22.01
C LEU A 146 21.33 0.95 21.90
N ASN A 147 21.05 2.11 22.48
CA ASN A 147 22.00 3.23 22.51
C ASN A 147 23.03 3.13 23.64
N SER A 148 22.84 2.21 24.59
CA SER A 148 23.80 1.98 25.66
C SER A 148 25.02 1.22 25.15
N VAL A 149 26.19 1.50 25.74
CA VAL A 149 27.43 0.77 25.43
C VAL A 149 27.25 -0.70 25.80
N SER A 150 27.47 -1.59 24.84
CA SER A 150 27.33 -3.04 25.05
C SER A 150 28.21 -3.54 26.19
N ALA A 151 27.70 -4.48 26.98
CA ALA A 151 28.53 -5.23 27.94
C ALA A 151 29.60 -6.09 27.24
N ALA A 152 29.41 -6.42 25.95
CA ALA A 152 30.38 -7.13 25.12
C ALA A 152 31.47 -6.22 24.53
N TYR A 153 31.33 -4.90 24.66
CA TYR A 153 32.29 -3.96 24.08
C TYR A 153 33.63 -4.08 24.80
N ASP A 154 34.73 -4.16 24.06
CA ASP A 154 36.04 -3.82 24.63
C ASP A 154 36.84 -2.83 23.77
N PRO A 155 37.22 -1.69 24.34
CA PRO A 155 37.82 -0.56 23.64
C PRO A 155 39.24 -0.83 23.14
N SER A 156 39.93 -1.87 23.62
CA SER A 156 41.29 -2.20 23.17
C SER A 156 41.36 -2.63 21.71
N LEU A 157 40.24 -3.08 21.14
CA LEU A 157 40.13 -3.45 19.73
C LEU A 157 39.77 -2.27 18.80
N LYS A 158 39.48 -1.09 19.36
CA LYS A 158 39.08 0.07 18.54
C LYS A 158 40.29 0.64 17.81
N LYS A 159 40.24 0.61 16.48
CA LYS A 159 41.22 1.30 15.63
C LYS A 159 40.66 2.62 15.09
N THR A 160 41.52 3.40 14.45
CA THR A 160 41.07 4.60 13.70
C THR A 160 40.32 4.15 12.45
N LEU A 161 39.08 4.62 12.30
CA LEU A 161 38.26 4.37 11.11
C LEU A 161 38.93 4.99 9.87
N ASP A 162 39.15 4.18 8.83
CA ASP A 162 39.57 4.65 7.50
C ASP A 162 38.42 4.45 6.50
N PRO A 163 37.69 5.52 6.12
CA PRO A 163 36.56 5.41 5.21
C PRO A 163 36.95 5.07 3.77
N ASN A 164 38.25 5.15 3.40
CA ASN A 164 38.71 4.81 2.06
C ASN A 164 39.01 3.31 1.92
N ASN A 165 39.04 2.56 3.03
CA ASN A 165 39.34 1.15 3.06
C ASN A 165 38.15 0.38 3.65
N VAL A 166 37.15 0.12 2.80
CA VAL A 166 35.99 -0.70 3.19
C VAL A 166 36.44 -2.13 3.46
N GLU A 167 36.15 -2.63 4.66
CA GLU A 167 36.58 -3.95 5.11
C GLU A 167 35.44 -4.96 5.16
N VAL A 168 34.21 -4.51 5.44
CA VAL A 168 33.04 -5.38 5.60
C VAL A 168 31.89 -4.90 4.72
N LEU A 169 31.25 -5.84 4.04
CA LEU A 169 29.95 -5.66 3.40
C LEU A 169 28.91 -6.44 4.19
N ILE A 170 27.80 -5.81 4.56
CA ILE A 170 26.61 -6.45 5.09
C ILE A 170 25.51 -6.26 4.05
N TYR A 171 24.89 -7.36 3.63
CA TYR A 171 23.75 -7.33 2.73
C TYR A 171 22.71 -8.35 3.17
N HIS A 172 21.55 -8.34 2.52
CA HIS A 172 20.45 -9.24 2.83
C HIS A 172 19.89 -9.80 1.53
N THR A 173 19.94 -11.12 1.35
CA THR A 173 19.20 -11.77 0.27
C THR A 173 17.68 -11.67 0.52
N HIS A 174 17.24 -11.65 1.77
CA HIS A 174 15.83 -11.57 2.15
C HIS A 174 15.55 -10.39 3.10
N THR A 175 15.44 -9.17 2.54
CA THR A 175 15.23 -7.93 3.31
C THR A 175 13.93 -7.89 4.12
N HIS A 176 12.89 -8.62 3.71
CA HIS A 176 11.60 -8.63 4.38
C HIS A 176 11.54 -9.61 5.54
N GLU A 177 12.60 -10.35 5.85
CA GLU A 177 12.60 -11.30 6.96
C GLU A 177 12.37 -10.60 8.29
N GLY A 178 11.13 -10.67 8.76
CA GLY A 178 10.64 -10.06 9.97
C GLY A 178 10.75 -10.98 11.19
N TYR A 179 10.75 -10.34 12.35
CA TYR A 179 10.67 -10.96 13.66
C TYR A 179 9.22 -10.97 14.19
N ILE A 180 9.01 -11.61 15.35
CA ILE A 180 7.66 -11.88 15.89
C ILE A 180 6.81 -10.61 16.10
N ASP A 181 7.46 -9.45 16.25
CA ASP A 181 6.83 -8.15 16.47
C ASP A 181 5.93 -7.72 15.31
N VAL A 182 6.30 -8.11 14.07
CA VAL A 182 5.65 -7.69 12.82
C VAL A 182 5.18 -8.86 11.95
N GLY A 183 5.55 -10.09 12.32
CA GLY A 183 5.30 -11.30 11.56
C GLY A 183 6.49 -11.71 10.69
N ALA A 184 6.40 -12.89 10.07
CA ALA A 184 7.52 -13.51 9.36
C ALA A 184 8.05 -12.68 8.17
N ASP A 185 7.19 -11.92 7.51
CA ASP A 185 7.54 -11.02 6.40
C ASP A 185 7.03 -9.60 6.69
N SER A 186 7.91 -8.60 6.64
CA SER A 186 7.58 -7.20 6.93
C SER A 186 8.47 -6.23 6.16
N SER A 187 7.95 -5.04 5.86
CA SER A 187 8.73 -3.91 5.32
C SER A 187 9.17 -2.91 6.41
N GLU A 188 8.81 -3.15 7.66
CA GLU A 188 9.18 -2.29 8.79
C GLU A 188 10.62 -2.59 9.21
N GLU A 189 11.57 -1.84 8.64
CA GLU A 189 13.03 -2.08 8.75
C GLU A 189 13.51 -2.35 10.19
N ASP A 190 12.97 -1.62 11.18
CA ASP A 190 13.34 -1.79 12.58
C ASP A 190 13.02 -3.16 13.16
N PHE A 191 12.15 -3.92 12.50
CA PHE A 191 11.68 -5.23 12.93
C PHE A 191 12.05 -6.35 11.96
N THR A 192 12.99 -6.09 11.04
CA THR A 192 13.55 -7.09 10.13
C THR A 192 15.05 -7.27 10.33
N VAL A 193 15.63 -8.24 9.61
CA VAL A 193 17.08 -8.45 9.52
C VAL A 193 17.85 -7.20 9.09
N VAL A 194 17.23 -6.27 8.35
CA VAL A 194 17.85 -5.00 7.96
C VAL A 194 18.11 -4.13 9.20
N GLY A 195 17.17 -4.08 10.15
CA GLY A 195 17.34 -3.38 11.43
C GLY A 195 18.45 -3.99 12.28
N VAL A 196 18.67 -5.30 12.20
CA VAL A 196 19.80 -5.99 12.85
C VAL A 196 21.12 -5.59 12.17
N GLY A 197 21.12 -5.55 10.84
CA GLY A 197 22.25 -5.05 10.03
C GLY A 197 22.66 -3.63 10.38
N ASN A 198 21.69 -2.73 10.66
CA ASN A 198 21.98 -1.36 11.11
C ASN A 198 22.84 -1.34 12.38
N VAL A 199 22.44 -2.14 13.39
CA VAL A 199 23.15 -2.19 14.66
C VAL A 199 24.54 -2.81 14.47
N LEU A 200 24.65 -3.89 13.69
CA LEU A 200 25.94 -4.51 13.39
C LEU A 200 26.89 -3.52 12.71
N ALA A 201 26.41 -2.81 11.67
CA ALA A 201 27.19 -1.82 10.94
C ALA A 201 27.62 -0.64 11.83
N GLN A 202 26.74 -0.17 12.71
CA GLN A 202 27.04 0.90 13.65
C GLN A 202 28.13 0.47 14.65
N GLU A 203 27.99 -0.69 15.28
CA GLU A 203 28.95 -1.19 16.27
C GLU A 203 30.32 -1.44 15.66
N LEU A 204 30.40 -1.98 14.44
CA LEU A 204 31.66 -2.15 13.72
C LEU A 204 32.34 -0.82 13.41
N GLN A 205 31.59 0.17 12.89
CA GLN A 205 32.16 1.47 12.50
C GLN A 205 32.49 2.35 13.70
N GLU A 206 31.51 2.61 14.57
CA GLU A 206 31.63 3.55 15.68
C GLU A 206 32.35 2.92 16.88
N GLY A 207 32.06 1.65 17.17
CA GLY A 207 32.63 0.90 18.27
C GLY A 207 34.08 0.49 18.00
N TYR A 208 34.35 -0.07 16.81
CA TYR A 208 35.63 -0.72 16.51
C TYR A 208 36.47 -0.08 15.40
N GLY A 209 35.94 0.93 14.69
CA GLY A 209 36.67 1.61 13.62
C GLY A 209 36.88 0.74 12.38
N ILE A 210 35.98 -0.22 12.13
CA ILE A 210 35.98 -1.09 10.95
C ILE A 210 35.06 -0.43 9.92
N SER A 211 35.55 -0.17 8.71
CA SER A 211 34.73 0.48 7.67
C SER A 211 33.75 -0.52 7.06
N VAL A 212 32.47 -0.17 7.06
CA VAL A 212 31.37 -1.06 6.66
C VAL A 212 30.51 -0.41 5.58
N ILE A 213 30.10 -1.20 4.59
CA ILE A 213 28.94 -0.90 3.76
C ILE A 213 27.79 -1.77 4.22
N HIS A 214 26.65 -1.15 4.50
CA HIS A 214 25.39 -1.84 4.75
C HIS A 214 24.46 -1.62 3.56
N ASP A 215 24.32 -2.64 2.72
CA ASP A 215 23.44 -2.60 1.57
C ASP A 215 22.03 -3.06 1.95
N LYS A 216 21.06 -2.18 1.69
CA LYS A 216 19.63 -2.39 2.01
C LYS A 216 18.78 -2.60 0.75
N THR A 217 19.40 -2.93 -0.37
CA THR A 217 18.69 -3.18 -1.62
C THR A 217 17.74 -4.36 -1.43
N ILE A 218 16.48 -4.16 -1.83
CA ILE A 218 15.45 -5.19 -1.70
C ILE A 218 15.66 -6.26 -2.77
N HIS A 219 15.96 -7.50 -2.35
CA HIS A 219 16.22 -8.61 -3.24
C HIS A 219 15.10 -9.66 -3.27
N ASP A 220 14.10 -9.59 -2.40
CA ASP A 220 13.10 -10.66 -2.19
C ASP A 220 11.68 -10.32 -2.68
N ILE A 221 11.56 -9.35 -3.59
CA ILE A 221 10.32 -9.11 -4.33
C ILE A 221 9.96 -10.29 -5.26
N ALA A 222 8.68 -10.41 -5.60
CA ALA A 222 8.20 -11.48 -6.47
C ALA A 222 8.90 -11.46 -7.86
N PRO A 223 9.39 -12.61 -8.36
CA PRO A 223 9.37 -13.93 -7.71
C PRO A 223 10.46 -14.08 -6.63
N TYR A 224 10.08 -14.62 -5.47
CA TYR A 224 10.97 -14.84 -4.32
C TYR A 224 12.12 -15.81 -4.62
N ALA A 225 11.89 -16.79 -5.51
CA ALA A 225 12.91 -17.75 -5.92
C ALA A 225 14.16 -17.10 -6.56
N ASP A 226 14.01 -15.89 -7.10
CA ASP A 226 15.09 -15.17 -7.78
C ASP A 226 15.92 -14.30 -6.83
N SER A 227 15.68 -14.36 -5.52
CA SER A 227 16.31 -13.44 -4.56
C SER A 227 17.83 -13.54 -4.54
N TYR A 228 18.36 -14.76 -4.52
CA TYR A 228 19.80 -14.99 -4.55
C TYR A 228 20.45 -14.51 -5.85
N PHE A 229 19.77 -14.67 -7.00
CA PHE A 229 20.28 -14.14 -8.27
C PHE A 229 20.33 -12.61 -8.28
N ARG A 230 19.37 -11.93 -7.62
CA ARG A 230 19.38 -10.48 -7.49
C ARG A 230 20.46 -10.00 -6.52
N SER A 231 20.60 -10.65 -5.37
CA SER A 231 21.62 -10.28 -4.38
C SER A 231 23.04 -10.57 -4.88
N GLN A 232 23.24 -11.61 -5.70
CA GLN A 232 24.51 -11.86 -6.38
C GLN A 232 24.99 -10.65 -7.19
N VAL A 233 24.12 -10.02 -7.99
CA VAL A 233 24.49 -8.84 -8.81
C VAL A 233 24.96 -7.68 -7.92
N THR A 234 24.30 -7.48 -6.77
CA THR A 234 24.70 -6.47 -5.78
C THR A 234 26.08 -6.77 -5.21
N VAL A 235 26.33 -8.01 -4.79
CA VAL A 235 27.63 -8.43 -4.22
C VAL A 235 28.76 -8.32 -5.25
N GLU A 236 28.53 -8.76 -6.50
CA GLU A 236 29.48 -8.63 -7.60
C GLU A 236 29.86 -7.16 -7.84
N SER A 237 28.88 -6.25 -7.83
CA SER A 237 29.13 -4.81 -7.98
C SER A 237 30.01 -4.23 -6.86
N TYR A 238 29.85 -4.70 -5.62
CA TYR A 238 30.72 -4.27 -4.52
C TYR A 238 32.11 -4.90 -4.58
N LEU A 239 32.24 -6.15 -5.01
CA LEU A 239 33.53 -6.80 -5.22
C LEU A 239 34.37 -6.06 -6.27
N GLU A 240 33.74 -5.54 -7.33
CA GLU A 240 34.40 -4.70 -8.33
C GLU A 240 34.88 -3.36 -7.77
N GLN A 241 34.08 -2.74 -6.89
CA GLN A 241 34.39 -1.43 -6.30
C GLN A 241 35.39 -1.52 -5.14
N PHE A 242 35.33 -2.60 -4.36
CA PHE A 242 36.09 -2.81 -3.13
C PHE A 242 36.77 -4.19 -3.15
N PRO A 243 37.88 -4.36 -3.89
CA PRO A 243 38.52 -5.67 -4.08
C PRO A 243 39.18 -6.23 -2.81
N ASN A 244 39.26 -5.45 -1.73
CA ASN A 244 39.92 -5.82 -0.47
C ASN A 244 38.94 -6.08 0.68
N LEU A 245 37.66 -6.36 0.38
CA LEU A 245 36.69 -6.77 1.40
C LEU A 245 37.21 -8.00 2.15
N LYS A 246 37.24 -7.91 3.48
CA LYS A 246 37.68 -8.96 4.40
C LYS A 246 36.54 -9.87 4.83
N LEU A 247 35.32 -9.35 4.86
CA LEU A 247 34.12 -10.10 5.21
C LEU A 247 32.92 -9.59 4.42
N ILE A 248 32.11 -10.51 3.91
CA ILE A 248 30.87 -10.24 3.19
C ILE A 248 29.78 -11.06 3.86
N ILE A 249 28.84 -10.42 4.53
CA ILE A 249 27.87 -11.06 5.41
C ILE A 249 26.50 -10.99 4.75
N ASP A 250 25.94 -12.15 4.41
CA ASP A 250 24.50 -12.30 4.16
C ASP A 250 23.80 -12.49 5.51
N LEU A 251 23.09 -11.47 5.99
CA LEU A 251 22.49 -11.47 7.31
C LEU A 251 21.00 -11.84 7.21
N HIS A 252 20.66 -12.94 7.86
CA HIS A 252 19.35 -13.59 7.85
C HIS A 252 18.81 -13.84 9.27
N ARG A 253 17.60 -14.40 9.33
CA ARG A 253 17.01 -15.06 10.51
C ARG A 253 16.39 -16.39 10.08
N ASP A 254 16.53 -17.43 10.90
CA ASP A 254 16.05 -18.76 10.56
C ASP A 254 14.51 -18.83 10.57
N GLY A 255 13.93 -19.75 9.80
CA GLY A 255 12.49 -19.94 9.69
C GLY A 255 12.04 -21.21 10.41
N GLY A 256 11.28 -21.07 11.51
CA GLY A 256 10.56 -22.18 12.12
C GLY A 256 11.10 -22.79 13.41
N PRO A 257 12.40 -22.71 13.80
CA PRO A 257 12.83 -23.18 15.12
C PRO A 257 12.03 -22.58 16.28
N ASP A 258 11.98 -23.28 17.41
CA ASP A 258 11.34 -22.76 18.62
C ASP A 258 12.24 -21.76 19.36
N LYS A 259 11.60 -20.78 20.00
CA LYS A 259 12.28 -19.64 20.64
C LYS A 259 13.30 -20.05 21.70
N ASP A 260 13.05 -21.14 22.43
CA ASP A 260 13.97 -21.69 23.44
C ASP A 260 15.29 -22.19 22.84
N ARG A 261 15.27 -22.65 21.59
CA ARG A 261 16.47 -23.08 20.84
C ARG A 261 17.25 -21.90 20.27
N THR A 262 16.59 -20.76 20.05
CA THR A 262 17.17 -19.59 19.39
C THR A 262 17.38 -18.40 20.32
N THR A 263 17.19 -18.56 21.64
CA THR A 263 17.37 -17.49 22.62
C THR A 263 18.35 -17.93 23.71
N THR A 264 19.20 -17.01 24.14
CA THR A 264 20.10 -17.20 25.30
C THR A 264 20.09 -15.96 26.18
N GLU A 265 20.61 -16.08 27.40
CA GLU A 265 20.78 -14.95 28.33
C GLU A 265 22.27 -14.75 28.61
N ILE A 266 22.80 -13.58 28.24
CA ILE A 266 24.19 -13.20 28.49
C ILE A 266 24.20 -11.78 29.04
N ASN A 267 24.97 -11.54 30.11
CA ASN A 267 25.04 -10.25 30.80
C ASN A 267 23.68 -9.66 31.23
N GLY A 268 22.70 -10.53 31.55
CA GLY A 268 21.35 -10.12 31.93
C GLY A 268 20.48 -9.63 30.78
N GLN A 269 20.91 -9.85 29.53
CA GLN A 269 20.15 -9.49 28.32
C GLN A 269 19.66 -10.77 27.63
N SER A 270 18.42 -10.74 27.14
CA SER A 270 17.89 -11.78 26.25
C SER A 270 18.42 -11.54 24.84
N LEU A 271 19.14 -12.52 24.30
CA LEU A 271 19.83 -12.43 23.02
C LEU A 271 19.33 -13.52 22.08
N ALA A 272 19.20 -13.19 20.79
CA ALA A 272 19.04 -14.21 19.76
C ALA A 272 20.36 -14.98 19.58
N ARG A 273 20.31 -16.31 19.58
CA ARG A 273 21.48 -17.12 19.24
C ARG A 273 21.81 -16.98 17.77
N VAL A 274 23.10 -16.97 17.44
CA VAL A 274 23.57 -16.88 16.06
C VAL A 274 24.00 -18.26 15.56
N GLU A 275 23.77 -18.53 14.27
CA GLU A 275 24.24 -19.72 13.57
C GLU A 275 24.89 -19.33 12.25
N PHE A 276 25.90 -20.09 11.82
CA PHE A 276 26.51 -19.95 10.51
C PHE A 276 25.93 -20.96 9.54
N VAL A 277 25.75 -20.58 8.28
CA VAL A 277 25.26 -21.48 7.22
C VAL A 277 26.27 -21.53 6.10
N THR A 278 26.55 -22.72 5.57
CA THR A 278 27.50 -22.89 4.44
C THR A 278 26.96 -23.81 3.36
N SER A 279 27.39 -23.57 2.11
CA SER A 279 27.17 -24.44 0.95
C SER A 279 28.46 -25.18 0.59
N GLN A 280 28.44 -26.51 0.67
CA GLN A 280 29.59 -27.38 0.37
C GLN A 280 29.98 -27.37 -1.11
N THR A 281 29.07 -26.95 -2.00
CA THR A 281 29.36 -26.80 -3.44
C THR A 281 30.08 -25.52 -3.80
N SER A 282 30.25 -24.56 -2.87
CA SER A 282 31.05 -23.36 -3.14
C SER A 282 32.51 -23.72 -3.47
N PRO A 283 33.11 -23.16 -4.54
CA PRO A 283 34.53 -23.34 -4.83
C PRO A 283 35.46 -22.78 -3.74
N TYR A 284 34.95 -21.90 -2.86
CA TYR A 284 35.69 -21.29 -1.75
C TYR A 284 35.36 -21.91 -0.40
N TYR A 285 34.71 -23.08 -0.37
CA TYR A 285 34.22 -23.68 0.86
C TYR A 285 35.33 -23.86 1.92
N ASN A 286 36.53 -24.30 1.53
CA ASN A 286 37.62 -24.53 2.49
C ASN A 286 38.10 -23.21 3.12
N GLU A 287 38.31 -22.18 2.31
CA GLU A 287 38.77 -20.85 2.74
C GLU A 287 37.71 -20.14 3.60
N MET A 288 36.44 -20.23 3.21
CA MET A 288 35.32 -19.72 4.00
C MET A 288 35.27 -20.42 5.37
N MET A 289 35.50 -21.74 5.41
CA MET A 289 35.49 -22.51 6.66
C MET A 289 36.62 -22.13 7.62
N GLU A 290 37.77 -21.65 7.14
CA GLU A 290 38.80 -21.08 8.03
C GLU A 290 38.29 -19.85 8.77
N THR A 291 37.57 -18.98 8.07
CA THR A 291 36.94 -17.77 8.64
C THR A 291 35.83 -18.14 9.62
N VAL A 292 34.88 -18.99 9.20
CA VAL A 292 33.75 -19.43 10.03
C VAL A 292 34.23 -20.12 11.32
N ASN A 293 35.18 -21.05 11.22
CA ASN A 293 35.72 -21.74 12.40
C ASN A 293 36.45 -20.79 13.36
N SER A 294 37.12 -19.75 12.83
CA SER A 294 37.76 -18.72 13.65
C SER A 294 36.72 -17.92 14.42
N LEU A 295 35.65 -17.46 13.75
CA LEU A 295 34.55 -16.73 14.40
C LEU A 295 33.84 -17.60 15.45
N ILE A 296 33.59 -18.89 15.16
CA ILE A 296 33.04 -19.84 16.12
C ILE A 296 33.92 -19.97 17.36
N THR A 297 35.23 -20.15 17.16
CA THR A 297 36.19 -20.30 18.27
C THR A 297 36.23 -19.06 19.16
N ILE A 298 36.22 -17.86 18.55
CA ILE A 298 36.17 -16.58 19.27
C ILE A 298 34.85 -16.47 20.05
N ALA A 299 33.72 -16.76 19.41
CA ALA A 299 32.40 -16.71 20.02
C ALA A 299 32.28 -17.63 21.23
N ASP A 300 32.69 -18.89 21.11
CA ASP A 300 32.66 -19.87 22.21
C ASP A 300 33.56 -19.47 23.37
N THR A 301 34.70 -18.83 23.08
CA THR A 301 35.66 -18.40 24.08
C THR A 301 35.14 -17.20 24.88
N LEU A 302 34.55 -16.21 24.19
CA LEU A 302 34.13 -14.96 24.81
C LEU A 302 32.70 -15.03 25.38
N PHE A 303 31.80 -15.69 24.66
CA PHE A 303 30.37 -15.71 24.92
C PHE A 303 29.81 -17.13 24.82
N PRO A 304 30.09 -18.00 25.82
CA PRO A 304 29.52 -19.33 25.85
C PRO A 304 27.99 -19.27 25.70
N THR A 305 27.43 -20.14 24.86
CA THR A 305 25.99 -20.21 24.51
C THR A 305 25.43 -19.13 23.58
N PHE A 306 26.27 -18.19 23.11
CA PHE A 306 25.86 -17.18 22.12
C PHE A 306 25.49 -17.80 20.78
N LEU A 307 26.28 -18.78 20.33
CA LEU A 307 25.92 -19.55 19.14
C LEU A 307 24.88 -20.63 19.47
N ARG A 308 24.11 -21.05 18.47
CA ARG A 308 23.23 -22.23 18.58
C ARG A 308 24.03 -23.48 18.97
N ASP A 309 23.34 -24.46 19.55
CA ASP A 309 23.96 -25.77 19.87
C ASP A 309 24.57 -26.40 18.61
N GLU A 310 23.83 -26.32 17.50
CA GLU A 310 24.34 -26.53 16.15
C GLU A 310 24.84 -25.18 15.62
N LYS A 311 26.15 -24.94 15.78
CA LYS A 311 26.76 -23.62 15.49
C LYS A 311 26.89 -23.33 14.01
N LEU A 312 26.94 -24.39 13.21
CA LEU A 312 27.20 -24.39 11.80
C LEU A 312 26.25 -25.41 11.15
N MET A 313 25.43 -24.92 10.23
CA MET A 313 24.60 -25.74 9.36
C MET A 313 25.24 -25.83 7.98
N GLU A 314 25.56 -27.04 7.54
CA GLU A 314 26.19 -27.29 6.25
C GLU A 314 25.20 -27.90 5.26
N TYR A 315 24.95 -27.20 4.15
CA TYR A 315 24.13 -27.70 3.06
C TYR A 315 25.02 -28.33 1.98
N PRO A 316 24.67 -29.53 1.47
CA PRO A 316 25.37 -30.11 0.32
C PRO A 316 25.33 -29.19 -0.90
N SER A 317 24.22 -28.47 -1.10
CA SER A 317 24.07 -27.43 -2.11
C SER A 317 22.99 -26.45 -1.68
N GLY A 318 23.38 -25.20 -1.43
CA GLY A 318 22.48 -24.09 -1.14
C GLY A 318 21.82 -23.52 -2.40
N SER A 319 20.74 -22.75 -2.22
CA SER A 319 20.16 -21.99 -3.33
C SER A 319 21.20 -20.99 -3.84
N ASN A 320 21.66 -21.15 -5.09
CA ASN A 320 22.76 -20.35 -5.66
C ASN A 320 24.03 -20.31 -4.78
N ASP A 321 24.35 -21.41 -4.09
CA ASP A 321 25.45 -21.48 -3.11
C ASP A 321 25.39 -20.42 -2.00
N PHE A 322 24.22 -19.83 -1.76
CA PHE A 322 24.06 -18.69 -0.87
C PHE A 322 25.01 -17.52 -1.19
N ASN A 323 25.37 -17.36 -2.48
CA ASN A 323 26.38 -16.43 -2.99
C ASN A 323 27.80 -16.63 -2.42
N GLN A 324 28.05 -17.73 -1.71
CA GLN A 324 29.35 -18.07 -1.13
C GLN A 324 30.36 -18.50 -2.20
N ASN A 325 29.90 -18.72 -3.43
CA ASN A 325 30.73 -18.96 -4.60
C ASN A 325 31.37 -17.68 -5.18
N LEU A 326 31.00 -16.49 -4.70
CA LEU A 326 31.51 -15.22 -5.23
C LEU A 326 32.86 -14.81 -4.65
N SER A 327 33.12 -15.14 -3.37
CA SER A 327 34.36 -14.78 -2.67
C SER A 327 34.58 -15.68 -1.46
N PRO A 328 35.84 -16.00 -1.08
CA PRO A 328 36.15 -16.67 0.19
C PRO A 328 35.80 -15.84 1.42
N ALA A 329 35.55 -14.53 1.26
CA ALA A 329 35.10 -13.65 2.32
C ALA A 329 33.59 -13.72 2.60
N CYS A 330 32.81 -14.40 1.73
CA CYS A 330 31.37 -14.54 1.91
C CYS A 330 31.05 -15.50 3.06
N ILE A 331 30.21 -15.07 3.98
CA ILE A 331 29.62 -15.88 5.06
C ILE A 331 28.12 -15.60 5.14
N LEU A 332 27.36 -16.57 5.65
CA LEU A 332 25.94 -16.39 5.98
C LEU A 332 25.76 -16.56 7.49
N THR A 333 24.98 -15.65 8.09
CA THR A 333 24.66 -15.69 9.52
C THR A 333 23.15 -15.61 9.74
N GLU A 334 22.64 -16.48 10.60
CA GLU A 334 21.24 -16.50 11.04
C GLU A 334 21.13 -15.92 12.45
N PHE A 335 20.39 -14.82 12.61
CA PHE A 335 20.13 -14.16 13.88
C PHE A 335 18.80 -14.63 14.47
N GLY A 336 18.86 -15.68 15.28
CA GLY A 336 17.69 -16.31 15.87
C GLY A 336 16.76 -16.91 14.82
N ALA A 337 15.45 -16.80 15.06
CA ALA A 337 14.42 -17.21 14.12
C ALA A 337 13.24 -16.21 14.08
N ASP A 338 12.26 -16.46 13.21
CA ASP A 338 11.00 -15.72 13.07
C ASP A 338 10.21 -15.54 14.39
N LYS A 339 10.47 -16.39 15.40
CA LYS A 339 9.86 -16.31 16.74
C LYS A 339 10.61 -15.44 17.75
N ASN A 340 11.81 -14.97 17.43
CA ASN A 340 12.55 -14.01 18.25
C ASN A 340 11.96 -12.61 18.09
N THR A 341 12.25 -11.72 19.06
CA THR A 341 11.98 -10.29 18.88
C THR A 341 13.11 -9.62 18.12
N ALA A 342 12.80 -8.53 17.41
CA ALA A 342 13.83 -7.75 16.73
C ALA A 342 14.86 -7.18 17.73
N GLN A 343 14.44 -6.86 18.95
CA GLN A 343 15.32 -6.38 20.02
C GLN A 343 16.36 -7.44 20.41
N GLU A 344 15.96 -8.71 20.59
CA GLU A 344 16.88 -9.82 20.92
C GLU A 344 17.98 -9.95 19.84
N SER A 345 17.60 -9.86 18.56
CA SER A 345 18.53 -9.97 17.44
C SER A 345 19.42 -8.75 17.27
N LYS A 346 18.88 -7.53 17.45
CA LYS A 346 19.63 -6.27 17.45
C LYS A 346 20.67 -6.24 18.59
N LEU A 347 20.34 -6.74 19.78
CA LEU A 347 21.31 -6.86 20.87
C LEU A 347 22.40 -7.87 20.52
N SER A 348 22.06 -9.00 19.91
CA SER A 348 23.04 -10.00 19.45
C SER A 348 24.01 -9.45 18.40
N ALA A 349 23.59 -8.49 17.57
CA ALA A 349 24.48 -7.83 16.61
C ALA A 349 25.67 -7.16 17.28
N LYS A 350 25.50 -6.62 18.50
CA LYS A 350 26.60 -6.03 19.28
C LYS A 350 27.65 -7.07 19.70
N TYR A 351 27.20 -8.29 20.00
CA TYR A 351 28.09 -9.41 20.35
C TYR A 351 28.81 -9.95 19.12
N LEU A 352 28.12 -10.06 17.97
CA LEU A 352 28.78 -10.43 16.72
C LEU A 352 29.80 -9.37 16.29
N ALA A 353 29.50 -8.07 16.46
CA ALA A 353 30.46 -6.99 16.20
C ALA A 353 31.75 -7.15 17.03
N ARG A 354 31.62 -7.53 18.30
CA ARG A 354 32.78 -7.87 19.16
C ARG A 354 33.58 -9.04 18.59
N ILE A 355 32.91 -10.12 18.18
CA ILE A 355 33.56 -11.31 17.62
C ILE A 355 34.31 -10.97 16.32
N ILE A 356 33.69 -10.19 15.44
CA ILE A 356 34.31 -9.72 14.19
C ILE A 356 35.50 -8.81 14.48
N ALA A 357 35.41 -7.93 15.46
CA ALA A 357 36.53 -7.06 15.85
C ALA A 357 37.72 -7.87 16.37
N GLU A 358 37.47 -8.93 17.14
CA GLU A 358 38.52 -9.85 17.60
C GLU A 358 39.22 -10.56 16.44
N TYR A 359 38.47 -10.89 15.38
CA TYR A 359 38.99 -11.52 14.18
C TYR A 359 39.79 -10.54 13.29
N LEU A 360 39.31 -9.30 13.13
CA LEU A 360 39.88 -8.35 12.16
C LEU A 360 40.93 -7.38 12.72
N ASN A 361 40.90 -7.08 14.02
CA ASN A 361 41.73 -6.04 14.64
C ASN A 361 42.81 -6.57 15.60
N ARG A 362 42.92 -7.89 15.81
CA ARG A 362 43.99 -8.49 16.64
C ARG A 362 45.25 -8.84 15.89
#